data_AF-A0A0G0DYB5-F1
#
_entry.id   AF-A0A0G0DYB5-F1
#
_cell.length_a   1.000
_cell.length_b   1.000
_cell.length_c   1.000
_cell.angle_alpha   90.00
_cell.angle_beta   90.00
_cell.angle_gamma   90.00
#
_symmetry.space_group_name_H-M   'P 1'
#
loop_
_entity.id
_entity.type
_entity.pdbx_description
1 polymer ?
#
loop_
_entity_poly.entity_id
_entity_poly.type
_entity_poly.pdbx_seq_one_letter_code
_entity_poly.pdbx_strand_id
1 'polypeptide(L)' 'MEATEERSFSPFDGLNTIEEIETKLDCMLPMLGVFYQDSSDPEELKRLAEKAIQKILKN' A
#
# COMPACT_ATOMS: atom_id res chain seq x y z
N MET A 1 4.93 -27.48 22.62
CA MET A 1 4.22 -26.91 21.45
C MET A 1 4.96 -25.62 21.13
N GLU A 2 5.87 -25.65 20.16
CA GLU A 2 6.58 -24.45 19.70
C GLU A 2 5.66 -23.70 18.74
N ALA A 3 5.30 -22.46 19.09
CA ALA A 3 4.55 -21.58 18.23
C ALA A 3 5.48 -21.18 17.07
N THR A 4 5.22 -21.70 15.87
CA THR A 4 5.83 -21.19 14.65
C THR A 4 5.31 -19.78 14.44
N GLU A 5 6.13 -18.78 14.78
CA GLU A 5 5.89 -17.38 14.40
C GLU A 5 5.74 -17.34 12.87
N GLU A 6 4.50 -17.20 12.39
CA GLU A 6 4.22 -16.81 11.01
C GLU A 6 4.77 -15.40 10.83
N ARG A 7 6.05 -15.32 10.48
CA ARG A 7 6.70 -14.07 10.14
C ARG A 7 6.04 -13.56 8.87
N SER A 8 5.04 -12.70 9.03
CA SER A 8 4.36 -12.03 7.93
C SER A 8 5.40 -11.34 7.06
N PHE A 9 5.70 -11.92 5.90
CA PHE A 9 6.63 -11.35 4.95
C PHE A 9 6.11 -9.97 4.53
N SER A 10 6.85 -8.92 4.86
CA SER A 10 6.52 -7.59 4.37
C SER A 10 7.23 -7.40 3.02
N PRO A 11 6.53 -7.00 1.96
CA PRO A 11 7.16 -6.65 0.69
C PRO A 11 8.06 -5.41 0.80
N PHE A 12 8.06 -4.74 1.95
CA PHE A 12 8.89 -3.60 2.29
C PHE A 12 10.09 -3.97 3.19
N ASP A 13 10.26 -5.26 3.54
CA ASP A 13 11.41 -5.71 4.34
C ASP A 13 12.73 -5.42 3.60
N GLY A 14 13.64 -4.71 4.26
CA GLY A 14 14.95 -4.34 3.72
C GLY A 14 15.00 -3.05 2.90
N LEU A 15 13.89 -2.32 2.77
CA LEU A 15 13.88 -0.96 2.21
C LEU A 15 14.27 0.05 3.31
N ASN A 16 15.27 0.89 3.05
CA ASN A 16 15.84 1.78 4.08
C ASN A 16 15.60 3.26 3.78
N THR A 17 15.09 3.59 2.60
CA THR A 17 14.84 4.96 2.14
C THR A 17 13.41 5.15 1.69
N ILE A 18 12.95 6.40 1.72
CA ILE A 18 11.61 6.78 1.26
C ILE A 18 11.46 6.46 -0.25
N GLU A 19 12.48 6.77 -1.05
CA GLU A 19 12.50 6.53 -2.50
C GLU A 19 12.36 5.03 -2.85
N GLU A 20 12.99 4.14 -2.08
CA GLU A 20 12.85 2.69 -2.24
C GLU A 20 11.42 2.21 -1.95
N ILE A 21 10.79 2.78 -0.91
CA ILE A 21 9.41 2.49 -0.54
C ILE A 21 8.46 3.00 -1.64
N GLU A 22 8.65 4.23 -2.12
CA GLU A 22 7.86 4.83 -3.20
C GLU A 22 7.99 4.03 -4.51
N THR A 23 9.21 3.64 -4.89
CA THR A 23 9.44 2.79 -6.08
C THR A 23 8.73 1.45 -5.96
N LYS A 24 8.75 0.84 -4.77
CA LYS A 24 8.07 -0.43 -4.52
C LYS A 24 6.55 -0.27 -4.59
N LEU A 25 6.03 0.81 -4.04
CA LEU A 25 4.63 1.21 -4.10
C LEU A 25 4.17 1.43 -5.54
N ASP A 26 4.92 2.18 -6.35
CA ASP A 26 4.63 2.43 -7.77
C ASP A 26 4.60 1.15 -8.59
N CYS A 27 5.39 0.14 -8.23
CA CYS A 27 5.31 -1.17 -8.88
C CYS A 27 4.06 -1.95 -8.45
N MET A 28 3.72 -1.92 -7.15
CA MET A 28 2.67 -2.75 -6.58
C MET A 28 1.26 -2.22 -6.82
N LEU A 29 1.07 -0.91 -6.74
CA LEU A 29 -0.25 -0.29 -6.77
C LEU A 29 -0.96 -0.50 -8.12
N PRO A 30 -0.29 -0.35 -9.29
CA PRO A 30 -0.89 -0.69 -10.57
C PRO A 30 -1.30 -2.17 -10.69
N MET A 31 -0.51 -3.10 -10.12
CA MET A 31 -0.86 -4.53 -10.11
C MET A 31 -2.13 -4.81 -9.29
N LEU A 32 -2.41 -3.97 -8.30
CA LEU A 32 -3.63 -4.02 -7.49
C LEU A 32 -4.79 -3.19 -8.09
N GLY A 33 -4.59 -2.62 -9.29
CA GLY A 33 -5.54 -1.71 -9.94
C GLY A 33 -5.72 -0.38 -9.19
N VAL A 34 -4.76 -0.04 -8.33
CA VAL A 34 -4.69 1.25 -7.64
C VAL A 34 -3.79 2.15 -8.47
N PHE A 35 -4.41 3.04 -9.22
CA PHE A 35 -3.70 4.04 -10.00
C PHE A 35 -3.67 5.32 -9.18
N TYR A 36 -2.46 5.82 -8.89
CA TYR A 36 -2.30 7.18 -8.43
C TYR A 36 -2.65 8.08 -9.62
N GLN A 37 -3.83 8.70 -9.56
CA GLN A 37 -4.01 9.95 -10.26
C GLN A 37 -3.33 11.01 -9.41
N ASP A 38 -2.38 11.75 -9.98
CA ASP A 38 -1.93 13.05 -9.46
C ASP A 38 -3.12 14.01 -9.49
N SER A 39 -4.08 13.77 -8.60
CA SER A 39 -5.12 14.74 -8.33
C SER A 39 -4.54 15.71 -7.32
N SER A 40 -4.33 16.94 -7.77
CA SER A 40 -4.03 18.06 -6.87
C SER A 40 -5.26 18.47 -6.06
N ASP A 41 -6.42 17.81 -6.27
CA ASP A 41 -7.64 18.07 -5.54
C ASP A 41 -7.65 17.29 -4.20
N PRO A 42 -7.61 17.99 -3.05
CA PRO A 42 -7.57 17.34 -1.75
C PRO A 42 -8.85 16.57 -1.39
N GLU A 43 -10.01 16.90 -1.97
CA GLU A 43 -11.24 16.13 -1.75
C GLU A 43 -11.23 14.80 -2.51
N GLU A 44 -10.68 14.80 -3.72
CA GLU A 44 -10.49 13.59 -4.52
C GLU A 44 -9.49 12.63 -3.86
N LEU A 45 -8.38 13.15 -3.34
CA LEU A 45 -7.41 12.37 -2.55
C LEU A 45 -8.06 11.77 -1.30
N LYS A 46 -8.88 12.54 -0.58
CA LYS A 46 -9.61 12.04 0.60
C LYS A 46 -10.57 10.92 0.24
N ARG A 47 -11.33 11.05 -0.87
CA ARG A 47 -12.23 10.01 -1.37
C ARG A 47 -11.50 8.74 -1.79
N LEU A 48 -10.35 8.86 -2.44
CA LEU A 48 -9.53 7.71 -2.83
C LEU A 48 -8.97 6.98 -1.60
N ALA A 49 -8.46 7.72 -0.62
CA ALA A 49 -7.99 7.16 0.65
C ALA A 49 -9.11 6.43 1.41
N GLU A 50 -10.29 7.03 1.54
CA GLU A 50 -11.46 6.40 2.17
C GLU A 50 -11.86 5.11 1.44
N LYS A 51 -11.87 5.11 0.10
CA LYS A 51 -12.14 3.90 -0.70
C LYS A 51 -11.10 2.80 -0.50
N ALA A 52 -9.82 3.14 -0.42
CA ALA A 52 -8.74 2.18 -0.23
C ALA A 52 -8.85 1.51 1.15
N ILE A 53 -9.07 2.29 2.21
CA ILE A 53 -9.29 1.79 3.58
C ILE A 53 -10.51 0.85 3.62
N GLN A 54 -11.62 1.22 2.99
CA GLN A 54 -12.82 0.39 2.93
C GLN A 54 -12.61 -0.95 2.20
N LYS A 55 -11.75 -0.98 1.17
CA LYS A 55 -11.40 -2.24 0.47
C LYS A 55 -10.52 -3.15 1.33
N ILE A 56 -9.59 -2.57 2.09
CA ILE A 56 -8.72 -3.34 3.00
C ILE A 56 -9.54 -3.94 4.15
N LEU A 57 -10.48 -3.19 4.72
CA LEU A 57 -11.30 -3.65 5.85
C LEU A 57 -12.41 -4.67 5.46
N LYS A 58 -12.70 -4.85 4.17
CA LYS A 58 -13.73 -5.78 3.68
C LYS A 58 -13.20 -7.15 3.26
N ASN A 59 -11.88 -7.34 3.19
CA ASN A 59 -11.21 -8.63 3.02
C ASN A 59 -10.61 -9.07 4.34
#